data_AF-A0A6J4XRK8-F1
#
_entry.id   AF-A0A6J4XRK8-F1
#
_cell.length_a   1.000
_cell.length_b   1.000
_cell.length_c   1.000
_cell.angle_alpha   90.00
_cell.angle_beta   90.00
_cell.angle_gamma   90.00
#
_symmetry.space_group_name_H-M   'P 1'
#
loop_
_entity.id
_entity.type
_entity.pdbx_description
1 polymer ?
#
loop_
_entity_poly.entity_id
_entity_poly.type
_entity_poly.pdbx_seq_one_letter_code
_entity_poly.pdbx_strand_id
1 'polypeptide(L)'
;MIRELNGQSSAYTGLMQTVMAKRLISGLIVFWVFITGSNISGGENPHLFSTGRTMEIDRLASAWLIKRYVDLQAEFIFFPDGELITAGTAFDTPDARFCRTHNRSTFEILMQHFKISDSKLDPLAQAIHEIEINYWSGKKGPLANALTLELNALIRENSDPVQCLKQSLKIFDVIVKD
;
A
#
# COMPACT_ATOMS: atom_id res chain seq x y z
N MET A 1 -43.80 35.45 27.86
CA MET A 1 -44.30 36.69 27.24
C MET A 1 -44.04 36.58 25.75
N ILE A 2 -45.13 36.54 24.97
CA ILE A 2 -45.19 36.23 23.54
C ILE A 2 -44.60 37.38 22.71
N ARG A 3 -43.88 37.09 21.61
CA ARG A 3 -44.01 37.80 20.32
C ARG A 3 -43.24 37.09 19.19
N GLU A 4 -44.00 36.37 18.37
CA GLU A 4 -43.76 36.27 16.93
C GLU A 4 -44.06 37.63 16.26
N LEU A 5 -43.45 37.91 15.09
CA LEU A 5 -44.14 37.93 13.79
C LEU A 5 -43.26 38.54 12.68
N ASN A 6 -43.04 37.70 11.65
CA ASN A 6 -43.21 37.95 10.21
C ASN A 6 -42.45 39.04 9.44
N GLY A 7 -41.89 38.60 8.30
CA GLY A 7 -41.57 39.43 7.12
C GLY A 7 -40.47 38.79 6.26
N GLN A 8 -40.79 37.77 5.46
CA GLN A 8 -41.01 37.84 4.00
C GLN A 8 -39.73 38.00 3.14
N SER A 9 -39.43 36.92 2.43
CA SER A 9 -38.99 36.84 1.01
C SER A 9 -37.63 37.41 0.57
N SER A 10 -36.75 36.51 0.11
CA SER A 10 -36.30 36.41 -1.30
C SER A 10 -34.81 36.10 -1.44
N ALA A 11 -34.53 35.13 -2.32
CA ALA A 11 -33.30 34.91 -3.10
C ALA A 11 -31.97 34.79 -2.33
N TYR A 12 -31.46 33.58 -2.16
CA TYR A 12 -30.50 32.95 -3.07
C TYR A 12 -29.24 33.80 -3.34
N THR A 13 -28.12 33.17 -2.98
CA THR A 13 -26.78 33.32 -3.57
C THR A 13 -25.87 34.38 -2.94
N GLY A 14 -24.79 33.88 -2.33
CA GLY A 14 -23.50 34.53 -2.47
C GLY A 14 -22.77 34.90 -1.18
N LEU A 15 -21.68 34.17 -0.95
CA LEU A 15 -20.46 34.62 -0.27
C LEU A 15 -20.54 34.93 1.24
N MET A 16 -20.08 33.98 2.04
CA MET A 16 -19.44 34.30 3.32
C MET A 16 -17.98 33.85 3.27
N GLN A 17 -17.11 34.80 2.95
CA GLN A 17 -15.74 34.80 3.40
C GLN A 17 -15.70 35.33 4.85
N THR A 18 -15.02 34.57 5.72
CA THR A 18 -14.14 35.04 6.81
C THR A 18 -14.76 35.77 8.01
N VAL A 19 -14.82 35.11 9.20
CA VAL A 19 -14.31 35.69 10.46
C VAL A 19 -13.80 34.57 11.40
N MET A 20 -12.56 34.75 11.83
CA MET A 20 -11.88 34.03 12.91
C MET A 20 -12.66 34.03 14.24
N ALA A 21 -12.80 32.86 14.86
CA ALA A 21 -13.10 32.77 16.29
C ALA A 21 -12.01 31.97 17.00
N LYS A 22 -11.04 32.69 17.57
CA LYS A 22 -10.17 32.22 18.66
C LYS A 22 -11.04 31.59 19.75
N ARG A 23 -10.81 30.32 20.08
CA ARG A 23 -10.98 29.81 21.44
C ARG A 23 -9.81 28.88 21.78
N LEU A 24 -9.00 29.35 22.72
CA LEU A 24 -7.99 28.60 23.44
C LEU A 24 -8.65 27.40 24.13
N ILE A 25 -8.29 26.17 23.75
CA ILE A 25 -8.43 25.01 24.62
C ILE A 25 -7.12 24.25 24.56
N SER A 26 -6.35 24.43 25.63
CA SER A 26 -5.22 23.61 26.05
C SER A 26 -5.63 22.14 26.17
N GLY A 27 -4.88 21.24 25.53
CA GLY A 27 -5.01 19.80 25.73
C GLY A 27 -4.68 19.04 24.45
N LEU A 28 -3.53 18.37 24.42
CA LEU A 28 -3.14 17.43 23.38
C LEU A 28 -4.27 16.42 23.10
N ILE A 29 -4.80 16.40 21.87
CA ILE A 29 -5.20 15.23 21.07
C ILE A 29 -5.32 15.75 19.63
N VAL A 30 -4.33 15.44 18.79
CA VAL A 30 -4.44 15.65 17.34
C VAL A 30 -4.92 14.33 16.75
N PHE A 31 -6.24 14.15 16.76
CA PHE A 31 -6.91 13.10 16.01
C PHE A 31 -7.18 13.65 14.61
N TRP A 32 -6.44 13.21 13.60
CA TRP A 32 -6.72 13.58 12.22
C TRP A 32 -8.04 12.94 11.80
N VAL A 33 -9.12 13.72 11.82
CA VAL A 33 -10.40 13.37 11.18
C VAL A 33 -10.30 13.77 9.71
N PHE A 34 -10.08 12.78 8.84
CA PHE A 34 -10.35 12.91 7.42
C PHE A 34 -11.80 12.47 7.17
N ILE A 35 -12.72 13.40 6.90
CA ILE A 35 -13.98 13.09 6.25
C ILE A 35 -14.25 14.12 5.15
N THR A 36 -14.24 13.64 3.91
CA THR A 36 -15.26 13.84 2.85
C THR A 36 -14.83 12.92 1.69
N GLY A 37 -15.35 11.71 1.54
CA GLY A 37 -16.63 11.38 0.89
C GLY A 37 -16.32 10.34 -0.19
N SER A 38 -16.73 9.08 -0.05
CA SER A 38 -17.95 8.54 -0.66
C SER A 38 -18.43 7.28 0.08
N ASN A 39 -19.74 7.18 0.31
CA ASN A 39 -20.36 5.97 0.84
C ASN A 39 -20.32 4.84 -0.20
N ILE A 40 -19.61 3.75 0.11
CA ILE A 40 -19.97 2.40 -0.34
C ILE A 40 -20.05 1.52 0.91
N SER A 41 -21.17 0.85 1.05
CA SER A 41 -21.56 -0.01 2.17
C SER A 41 -20.70 -1.28 2.26
N GLY A 42 -20.02 -1.43 3.40
CA GLY A 42 -19.22 -2.60 3.79
C GLY A 42 -17.93 -2.11 4.43
N GLY A 43 -17.79 -2.25 5.75
CA GLY A 43 -16.65 -1.68 6.48
C GLY A 43 -15.33 -2.08 5.83
N GLU A 44 -14.63 -1.12 5.23
CA GLU A 44 -13.31 -1.38 4.63
C GLU A 44 -12.39 -1.88 5.73
N ASN A 45 -11.88 -3.10 5.60
CA ASN A 45 -10.85 -3.61 6.50
C ASN A 45 -9.57 -2.80 6.20
N PRO A 46 -9.12 -1.93 7.11
CA PRO A 46 -7.94 -1.09 6.87
C PRO A 46 -6.66 -1.92 6.76
N HIS A 47 -6.69 -3.18 7.21
CA HIS A 47 -5.60 -4.13 7.14
C HIS A 47 -5.61 -4.95 5.85
N LEU A 48 -6.60 -4.79 4.97
CA LEU A 48 -6.67 -5.58 3.73
C LEU A 48 -5.86 -4.92 2.61
N PHE A 49 -4.95 -5.69 2.01
CA PHE A 49 -4.15 -5.31 0.85
C PHE A 49 -4.45 -6.23 -0.34
N SER A 50 -4.28 -5.71 -1.55
CA SER A 50 -4.74 -6.38 -2.76
C SER A 50 -3.73 -6.30 -3.88
N THR A 51 -3.55 -7.41 -4.61
CA THR A 51 -2.70 -7.46 -5.80
C THR A 51 -3.22 -8.50 -6.80
N GLY A 52 -2.57 -8.63 -7.95
CA GLY A 52 -2.92 -9.64 -8.95
C GLY A 52 -2.52 -11.06 -8.51
N ARG A 53 -3.10 -12.06 -9.17
CA ARG A 53 -2.94 -13.48 -8.80
C ARG A 53 -1.59 -14.06 -9.22
N THR A 54 -0.98 -13.54 -10.28
CA THR A 54 0.38 -13.96 -10.67
C THR A 54 1.37 -13.48 -9.62
N MET A 55 2.01 -14.40 -8.90
CA MET A 55 2.88 -14.06 -7.77
C MET A 55 4.30 -13.69 -8.23
N GLU A 56 4.44 -12.52 -8.85
CA GLU A 56 5.76 -11.97 -9.22
C GLU A 56 6.64 -11.70 -7.99
N ILE A 57 7.95 -11.63 -8.20
CA ILE A 57 8.93 -11.46 -7.10
C ILE A 57 8.68 -10.13 -6.37
N ASP A 58 8.42 -9.03 -7.09
CA ASP A 58 8.07 -7.73 -6.48
C ASP A 58 6.82 -7.81 -5.60
N ARG A 59 5.78 -8.57 -6.01
CA ARG A 59 4.55 -8.75 -5.23
C ARG A 59 4.81 -9.48 -3.92
N LEU A 60 5.59 -10.55 -3.98
CA LEU A 60 5.97 -11.35 -2.81
C LEU A 60 6.81 -10.51 -1.83
N ALA A 61 7.80 -9.78 -2.34
CA ALA A 61 8.65 -8.90 -1.55
C ALA A 61 7.86 -7.73 -0.93
N SER A 62 6.99 -7.10 -1.72
CA SER A 62 6.13 -6.00 -1.28
C SER A 62 5.14 -6.44 -0.20
N ALA A 63 4.50 -7.61 -0.36
CA ALA A 63 3.63 -8.18 0.66
C ALA A 63 4.39 -8.52 1.95
N TRP A 64 5.62 -9.03 1.86
CA TRP A 64 6.47 -9.24 3.03
C TRP A 64 6.79 -7.90 3.73
N LEU A 65 7.20 -6.87 2.98
CA LEU A 65 7.50 -5.55 3.53
C LEU A 65 6.28 -4.96 4.24
N ILE A 66 5.11 -5.02 3.60
CA ILE A 66 3.84 -4.57 4.18
C ILE A 66 3.60 -5.28 5.51
N LYS A 67 3.66 -6.61 5.53
CA LYS A 67 3.35 -7.42 6.71
C LYS A 67 4.36 -7.25 7.86
N ARG A 68 5.58 -6.78 7.60
CA ARG A 68 6.65 -6.65 8.62
C ARG A 68 6.89 -5.21 9.07
N TYR A 69 6.75 -4.24 8.19
CA TYR A 69 7.14 -2.84 8.44
C TYR A 69 5.99 -1.85 8.34
N VAL A 70 4.91 -2.17 7.64
CA VAL A 70 3.77 -1.26 7.44
C VAL A 70 2.61 -1.60 8.37
N ASP A 71 2.17 -2.86 8.33
CA ASP A 71 1.01 -3.32 9.06
C ASP A 71 1.15 -4.82 9.44
N LEU A 72 1.40 -5.07 10.72
CA LEU A 72 1.52 -6.43 11.26
C LEU A 72 0.22 -7.24 11.15
N GLN A 73 -0.93 -6.56 11.04
CA GLN A 73 -2.24 -7.18 10.87
C GLN A 73 -2.61 -7.37 9.39
N ALA A 74 -1.75 -6.98 8.44
CA ALA A 74 -2.07 -7.02 7.01
C ALA A 74 -2.60 -8.39 6.53
N GLU A 75 -3.73 -8.37 5.86
CA GLU A 75 -4.32 -9.50 5.14
C GLU A 75 -4.22 -9.24 3.65
N PHE A 76 -4.21 -10.31 2.85
CA PHE A 76 -4.00 -10.21 1.40
C PHE A 76 -5.13 -10.90 0.64
N ILE A 77 -5.66 -10.20 -0.36
CA ILE A 77 -6.62 -10.76 -1.33
C ILE A 77 -6.03 -10.64 -2.76
N PHE A 78 -6.30 -11.65 -3.58
CA PHE A 78 -5.73 -11.77 -4.93
C PHE A 78 -6.82 -11.73 -5.98
N PHE A 79 -6.71 -10.77 -6.89
CA PHE A 79 -7.61 -10.61 -8.03
C PHE A 79 -7.00 -11.23 -9.28
N PRO A 80 -7.80 -11.68 -10.26
CA PRO A 80 -7.27 -12.03 -11.57
C PRO A 80 -6.48 -10.85 -12.17
N ASP A 81 -5.37 -11.15 -12.85
CA ASP A 81 -4.51 -10.10 -13.40
C ASP A 81 -5.26 -9.30 -14.48
N GLY A 82 -5.17 -7.96 -14.39
CA GLY A 82 -5.86 -7.05 -15.30
C GLY A 82 -7.32 -6.77 -14.94
N GLU A 83 -7.88 -7.42 -13.93
CA GLU A 83 -9.22 -7.08 -13.42
C GLU A 83 -9.20 -5.92 -12.42
N LEU A 84 -10.35 -5.26 -12.28
CA LEU A 84 -10.53 -4.15 -11.34
C LEU A 84 -10.42 -4.66 -9.89
N ILE A 85 -9.54 -4.03 -9.11
CA ILE A 85 -9.45 -4.24 -7.67
C ILE A 85 -10.62 -3.52 -6.99
N THR A 86 -11.45 -4.26 -6.26
CA THR A 86 -12.69 -3.74 -5.64
C THR A 86 -12.67 -3.74 -4.11
N ALA A 87 -11.58 -4.19 -3.50
CA ALA A 87 -11.41 -4.20 -2.05
C ALA A 87 -9.93 -4.05 -1.69
N GLY A 88 -9.65 -3.50 -0.51
CA GLY A 88 -8.30 -3.38 0.05
C GLY A 88 -7.40 -2.35 -0.63
N THR A 89 -6.27 -2.08 0.00
CA THR A 89 -5.23 -1.20 -0.54
C THR A 89 -4.47 -1.91 -1.66
N ALA A 90 -4.70 -1.49 -2.90
CA ALA A 90 -4.05 -2.08 -4.07
C ALA A 90 -2.54 -1.78 -4.12
N PHE A 91 -1.74 -2.78 -4.50
CA PHE A 91 -0.33 -2.64 -4.83
C PHE A 91 0.05 -3.54 -6.02
N ASP A 92 1.04 -3.11 -6.79
CA ASP A 92 1.60 -3.81 -7.95
C ASP A 92 0.56 -4.24 -9.00
N THR A 93 -0.40 -3.37 -9.26
CA THR A 93 -1.36 -3.48 -10.36
C THR A 93 -1.41 -2.16 -11.13
N PRO A 94 -1.85 -2.14 -12.41
CA PRO A 94 -1.77 -0.95 -13.27
C PRO A 94 -2.36 0.33 -12.65
N ASP A 95 -3.45 0.21 -11.89
CA ASP A 95 -4.15 1.34 -11.26
C ASP A 95 -3.82 1.50 -9.76
N ALA A 96 -2.92 0.69 -9.22
CA ALA A 96 -2.53 0.78 -7.82
C ALA A 96 -1.74 2.06 -7.53
N ARG A 97 -2.01 2.66 -6.36
CA ARG A 97 -1.21 3.78 -5.83
C ARG A 97 0.27 3.39 -5.65
N PHE A 98 0.51 2.15 -5.25
CA PHE A 98 1.84 1.58 -5.10
C PHE A 98 2.07 0.66 -6.30
N CYS A 99 2.66 1.16 -7.37
CA CYS A 99 2.88 0.40 -8.58
C CYS A 99 4.25 0.71 -9.16
N ARG A 100 4.94 -0.33 -9.64
CA ARG A 100 6.26 -0.25 -10.24
C ARG A 100 6.31 0.80 -11.34
N THR A 101 7.40 1.55 -11.35
CA THR A 101 7.71 2.56 -12.37
C THR A 101 8.91 2.13 -13.19
N HIS A 102 9.30 2.93 -14.18
CA HIS A 102 10.46 2.62 -15.02
C HIS A 102 11.80 2.58 -14.26
N ASN A 103 11.89 3.12 -13.04
CA ASN A 103 13.12 3.22 -12.26
C ASN A 103 13.00 2.76 -10.81
N ARG A 104 11.83 2.31 -10.37
CA ARG A 104 11.60 1.83 -9.00
C ARG A 104 10.61 0.68 -9.01
N SER A 105 11.00 -0.40 -8.34
CA SER A 105 10.10 -1.50 -7.97
C SER A 105 8.96 -1.01 -7.07
N THR A 106 7.87 -1.79 -7.00
CA THR A 106 6.80 -1.55 -6.04
C THR A 106 7.35 -1.60 -4.60
N PHE A 107 8.28 -2.51 -4.32
CA PHE A 107 8.98 -2.59 -3.03
C PHE A 107 9.66 -1.26 -2.63
N GLU A 108 10.44 -0.66 -3.54
CA GLU A 108 11.11 0.62 -3.28
C GLU A 108 10.11 1.78 -3.10
N ILE A 109 9.00 1.75 -3.86
CA ILE A 109 7.93 2.76 -3.74
C ILE A 109 7.27 2.67 -2.36
N LEU A 110 7.01 1.46 -1.87
CA LEU A 110 6.47 1.23 -0.53
C LEU A 110 7.45 1.73 0.54
N MET A 111 8.74 1.39 0.45
CA MET A 111 9.76 1.89 1.37
C MET A 111 9.78 3.43 1.42
N GLN A 112 9.79 4.07 0.25
CA GLN A 112 9.78 5.53 0.15
C GLN A 112 8.50 6.13 0.73
N HIS A 113 7.33 5.55 0.40
CA HIS A 113 6.04 6.08 0.83
C HIS A 113 5.86 6.03 2.35
N PHE A 114 6.21 4.89 2.96
CA PHE A 114 6.08 4.66 4.39
C PHE A 114 7.30 5.13 5.18
N LYS A 115 8.29 5.75 4.53
CA LYS A 115 9.53 6.26 5.14
C LYS A 115 10.28 5.17 5.92
N ILE A 116 10.32 3.96 5.35
CA ILE A 116 11.04 2.83 5.94
C ILE A 116 12.52 3.01 5.63
N SER A 117 13.32 3.20 6.68
CA SER A 117 14.77 3.38 6.60
C SER A 117 15.44 2.44 7.61
N ASP A 118 15.59 1.18 7.24
CA ASP A 118 16.36 0.18 7.97
C ASP A 118 17.46 -0.35 7.05
N SER A 119 18.72 -0.17 7.43
CA SER A 119 19.87 -0.57 6.61
C SER A 119 19.93 -2.08 6.35
N LYS A 120 19.23 -2.90 7.16
CA LYS A 120 19.10 -4.33 6.90
C LYS A 120 18.30 -4.64 5.63
N LEU A 121 17.48 -3.69 5.18
CA LEU A 121 16.71 -3.83 3.95
C LEU A 121 17.51 -3.46 2.70
N ASP A 122 18.65 -2.77 2.82
CA ASP A 122 19.41 -2.28 1.67
C ASP A 122 19.81 -3.40 0.70
N PRO A 123 20.34 -4.56 1.15
CA PRO A 123 20.68 -5.65 0.23
C PRO A 123 19.45 -6.21 -0.48
N LEU A 124 18.33 -6.34 0.23
CA LEU A 124 17.08 -6.84 -0.33
C LEU A 124 16.48 -5.84 -1.34
N ALA A 125 16.42 -4.55 -0.99
CA ALA A 125 15.94 -3.48 -1.85
C ALA A 125 16.73 -3.44 -3.16
N GLN A 126 18.07 -3.51 -3.07
CA GLN A 126 18.93 -3.57 -4.25
C GLN A 126 18.69 -4.84 -5.07
N ALA A 127 18.54 -6.00 -4.43
CA ALA A 127 18.26 -7.24 -5.14
C ALA A 127 16.92 -7.21 -5.89
N ILE A 128 15.86 -6.70 -5.28
CA ILE A 128 14.55 -6.54 -5.94
C ILE A 128 14.64 -5.55 -7.10
N HIS A 129 15.33 -4.42 -6.91
CA HIS A 129 15.59 -3.46 -7.98
C HIS A 129 16.31 -4.10 -9.19
N GLU A 130 17.33 -4.92 -8.93
CA GLU A 130 18.05 -5.65 -9.99
C GLU A 130 17.17 -6.66 -10.72
N ILE A 131 16.22 -7.28 -10.02
CA ILE A 131 15.28 -8.26 -10.59
C ILE A 131 14.24 -7.57 -11.48
N GLU A 132 13.63 -6.49 -10.99
CA GLU A 132 12.39 -5.90 -11.54
C GLU A 132 12.62 -4.71 -12.48
N ILE A 133 13.75 -4.03 -12.33
CA ILE A 133 14.11 -2.83 -13.11
C ILE A 133 15.29 -3.11 -14.05
N ASN A 134 16.37 -3.71 -13.55
CA ASN A 134 17.60 -3.92 -14.34
C ASN A 134 17.64 -5.24 -15.11
N TYR A 135 16.48 -5.78 -15.50
CA TYR A 135 16.38 -7.07 -16.20
C TYR A 135 17.30 -7.18 -17.43
N TRP A 136 17.43 -6.09 -18.20
CA TRP A 136 18.22 -6.05 -19.44
C TRP A 136 19.74 -5.86 -19.25
N SER A 137 20.20 -5.56 -18.04
CA SER A 137 21.62 -5.33 -17.76
C SER A 137 22.47 -6.61 -17.86
N GLY A 138 21.84 -7.79 -17.80
CA GLY A 138 22.48 -9.11 -17.89
C GLY A 138 23.36 -9.49 -16.69
N LYS A 139 23.55 -8.60 -15.72
CA LYS A 139 24.32 -8.85 -14.50
C LYS A 139 23.49 -8.50 -13.27
N LYS A 140 23.12 -9.54 -12.52
CA LYS A 140 22.51 -9.43 -11.19
C LYS A 140 23.52 -9.87 -10.15
N GLY A 141 23.49 -9.26 -8.97
CA GLY A 141 24.29 -9.63 -7.82
C GLY A 141 23.93 -11.01 -7.26
N PRO A 142 24.74 -11.56 -6.35
CA PRO A 142 24.53 -12.90 -5.79
C PRO A 142 23.15 -13.09 -5.15
N LEU A 143 22.68 -12.12 -4.35
CA LEU A 143 21.37 -12.20 -3.69
C LEU A 143 20.22 -12.15 -4.69
N ALA A 144 20.28 -11.27 -5.70
CA ALA A 144 19.29 -11.19 -6.76
C ALA A 144 19.18 -12.50 -7.56
N ASN A 145 20.32 -13.15 -7.83
CA ASN A 145 20.35 -14.46 -8.48
C ASN A 145 19.74 -15.56 -7.61
N ALA A 146 20.10 -15.60 -6.32
CA ALA A 146 19.57 -16.58 -5.37
C ALA A 146 18.05 -16.44 -5.23
N LEU A 147 17.56 -15.21 -5.02
CA LEU A 147 16.13 -14.90 -4.96
C LEU A 147 15.40 -15.28 -6.25
N THR A 148 15.98 -14.94 -7.41
CA THR A 148 15.39 -15.31 -8.71
C THR A 148 15.25 -16.83 -8.84
N LEU A 149 16.26 -17.60 -8.43
CA LEU A 149 16.22 -19.06 -8.53
C LEU A 149 15.16 -19.65 -7.59
N GLU A 150 15.23 -19.28 -6.31
CA GLU A 150 14.40 -19.85 -5.25
C GLU A 150 12.92 -19.45 -5.40
N LEU A 151 12.64 -18.17 -5.58
CA LEU A 151 11.26 -17.69 -5.70
C LEU A 151 10.60 -18.14 -7.00
N ASN A 152 11.32 -18.20 -8.13
CA ASN A 152 10.72 -18.74 -9.34
C ASN A 152 10.45 -20.23 -9.26
N ALA A 153 11.25 -21.00 -8.51
CA ALA A 153 10.92 -22.40 -8.21
C ALA A 153 9.62 -22.48 -7.39
N LEU A 154 9.54 -21.70 -6.31
CA LEU A 154 8.37 -21.61 -5.46
C LEU A 154 7.10 -21.23 -6.25
N ILE A 155 7.17 -20.23 -7.13
CA ILE A 155 6.05 -19.74 -7.94
C ILE A 155 5.59 -20.84 -8.91
N ARG A 156 6.51 -21.55 -9.56
CA ARG A 156 6.16 -22.65 -10.48
C ARG A 156 5.48 -23.82 -9.78
N GLU A 157 5.87 -24.10 -8.54
CA GLU A 157 5.35 -25.22 -7.75
C GLU A 157 4.01 -24.91 -7.09
N ASN A 158 3.62 -23.63 -6.97
CA ASN A 158 2.42 -23.19 -6.26
C ASN A 158 1.51 -22.35 -7.15
N SER A 159 0.42 -22.96 -7.64
CA SER A 159 -0.64 -22.25 -8.36
C SER A 159 -1.60 -21.48 -7.42
N ASP A 160 -1.60 -21.78 -6.12
CA ASP A 160 -2.35 -21.04 -5.11
C ASP A 160 -1.53 -19.84 -4.61
N PRO A 161 -1.95 -18.59 -4.90
CA PRO A 161 -1.23 -17.38 -4.48
C PRO A 161 -1.12 -17.25 -2.96
N VAL A 162 -2.09 -17.79 -2.20
CA VAL A 162 -2.07 -17.74 -0.73
C VAL A 162 -0.93 -18.60 -0.18
N GLN A 163 -0.77 -19.83 -0.72
CA GLN A 163 0.33 -20.71 -0.30
C GLN A 163 1.68 -20.18 -0.77
N CYS A 164 1.76 -19.69 -2.00
CA CYS A 164 2.97 -19.09 -2.55
C CYS A 164 3.43 -17.90 -1.67
N LEU A 165 2.53 -16.97 -1.35
CA LEU A 165 2.83 -15.86 -0.44
C LEU A 165 3.30 -16.36 0.92
N LYS A 166 2.54 -17.26 1.57
CA LYS A 166 2.86 -17.79 2.90
C LYS A 166 4.27 -18.41 2.97
N GLN A 167 4.70 -19.12 1.93
CA GLN A 167 6.03 -19.71 1.86
C GLN A 167 7.10 -18.65 1.61
N SER A 168 6.87 -17.71 0.68
CA SER A 168 7.81 -16.63 0.39
C SER A 168 8.11 -15.74 1.61
N LEU A 169 7.12 -15.50 2.47
CA LEU A 169 7.30 -14.70 3.69
C LEU A 169 8.42 -15.28 4.57
N LYS A 170 8.54 -16.61 4.63
CA LYS A 170 9.58 -17.28 5.41
C LYS A 170 10.96 -17.12 4.79
N ILE A 171 11.05 -17.14 3.45
CA ILE A 171 12.29 -16.94 2.71
C ILE A 171 12.84 -15.53 3.00
N PHE A 172 12.00 -14.50 2.87
CA PHE A 172 12.41 -13.14 3.19
C PHE A 172 12.72 -12.93 4.67
N ASP A 173 12.00 -13.61 5.59
CA ASP A 173 12.33 -13.58 7.02
C ASP A 173 13.74 -14.12 7.30
N VAL A 174 14.22 -15.13 6.55
CA VAL A 174 15.60 -15.62 6.67
C VAL A 174 16.59 -14.59 6.15
N ILE A 175 16.34 -14.05 4.95
CA ILE A 175 17.24 -13.11 4.27
C ILE A 175 17.50 -11.83 5.08
N VAL A 176 16.50 -11.33 5.80
CA VAL A 176 16.62 -10.05 6.55
C VAL A 176 16.97 -10.26 8.03
N LYS A 177 16.92 -11.49 8.55
CA LYS A 177 17.34 -11.80 9.93
C LYS A 177 18.85 -11.97 10.07
N ASP A 178 19.53 -12.37 9.01
CA ASP A 178 20.99 -12.45 8.91
C ASP A 178 21.62 -11.09 8.55
#